data_AF-A0A976PY49-F1
#
_entry.id   AF-A0A976PY49-F1
#
_cell.length_a   1.000
_cell.length_b   1.000
_cell.length_c   1.000
_cell.angle_alpha   90.00
_cell.angle_beta   90.00
_cell.angle_gamma   90.00
#
_symmetry.space_group_name_H-M   'P 1'
#
loop_
_entity.id
_entity.type
_entity.pdbx_description
1 polymer ?
#
loop_
_entity_poly.entity_id
_entity_poly.type
_entity_poly.pdbx_seq_one_letter_code
_entity_poly.pdbx_strand_id
1 'polypeptide(L)'
;MKTLFLLIILTQNGAGDISASFVNTETLEQCQNKTLMLEAVFTASNIPIVENHCIKSDLRFSKFRHASSSNATRYFYLVKVGNEMVEVEQMPDWRECMTRAKMNTGLDKVYCSSSVQSLQ
;
A
#
# COMPACT_ATOMS: atom_id res chain seq x y z
N MET A 1 -17.81 14.04 3.44
CA MET A 1 -16.57 13.47 4.01
C MET A 1 -15.41 14.38 3.61
N LYS A 2 -14.41 14.61 4.47
CA LYS A 2 -13.22 15.41 4.11
C LYS A 2 -12.29 14.50 3.28
N THR A 3 -12.18 14.77 1.97
CA THR A 3 -11.22 14.10 1.09
C THR A 3 -9.81 14.41 1.56
N LEU A 4 -9.00 13.35 1.71
CA LEU A 4 -7.62 13.41 2.18
C LEU A 4 -6.67 13.03 1.04
N PHE A 5 -5.38 13.08 1.32
CA PHE A 5 -4.36 12.44 0.48
C PHE A 5 -3.93 11.14 1.13
N LEU A 6 -3.95 10.06 0.36
CA LEU A 6 -3.47 8.75 0.76
C LEU A 6 -2.09 8.52 0.14
N LEU A 7 -1.10 8.36 0.98
CA LEU A 7 0.19 7.77 0.63
C LEU A 7 0.04 6.25 0.63
N ILE A 8 0.37 5.64 -0.49
CA ILE A 8 0.48 4.18 -0.66
C ILE A 8 1.95 3.90 -0.93
N ILE A 9 2.57 3.02 -0.13
CA ILE A 9 3.93 2.54 -0.37
C ILE A 9 3.89 1.02 -0.48
N LEU A 10 4.39 0.51 -1.60
CA LEU A 10 4.55 -0.91 -1.85
C LEU A 10 6.02 -1.27 -1.67
N THR A 11 6.30 -2.23 -0.79
CA THR A 11 7.65 -2.75 -0.56
C THR A 11 7.71 -4.24 -0.84
N GLN A 12 8.87 -4.73 -1.27
CA GLN A 12 9.08 -6.16 -1.49
C GLN A 12 9.85 -6.78 -0.33
N ASN A 13 9.38 -7.90 0.20
CA ASN A 13 10.12 -8.67 1.20
C ASN A 13 11.15 -9.61 0.53
N GLY A 14 11.98 -10.29 1.33
CA GLY A 14 12.99 -11.23 0.82
C GLY A 14 12.43 -12.48 0.10
N ALA A 15 11.14 -12.79 0.27
CA ALA A 15 10.44 -13.86 -0.45
C ALA A 15 9.83 -13.38 -1.78
N GLY A 16 9.90 -12.09 -2.07
CA GLY A 16 9.32 -11.48 -3.26
C GLY A 16 7.87 -10.99 -3.09
N ASP A 17 7.24 -11.21 -1.93
CA ASP A 17 5.87 -10.75 -1.67
C ASP A 17 5.82 -9.24 -1.48
N ILE A 18 4.73 -8.64 -1.92
CA ILE A 18 4.47 -7.21 -1.77
C ILE A 18 3.77 -6.94 -0.43
N SER A 19 4.31 -5.97 0.30
CA SER A 19 3.68 -5.39 1.49
C SER A 19 3.22 -3.97 1.18
N ALA A 20 2.03 -3.59 1.66
CA ALA A 20 1.48 -2.26 1.50
C ALA A 20 1.44 -1.52 2.84
N SER A 21 1.90 -0.27 2.83
CA SER A 21 1.74 0.68 3.94
C SER A 21 0.94 1.90 3.47
N PHE A 22 0.03 2.34 4.33
CA PHE A 22 -0.94 3.38 4.02
C PHE A 22 -0.83 4.55 5.00
N VAL A 23 -0.75 5.78 4.51
CA VAL A 23 -0.75 6.97 5.37
C VAL A 23 -1.72 8.02 4.85
N ASN A 24 -2.76 8.30 5.63
CA ASN A 24 -3.64 9.42 5.38
C ASN A 24 -2.99 10.75 5.81
N THR A 25 -3.08 11.76 4.97
CA THR A 25 -2.54 13.11 5.15
C THR A 25 -3.54 14.17 4.71
N GLU A 26 -3.42 15.39 5.22
CA GLU A 26 -4.40 16.43 4.90
C GLU A 26 -4.13 17.14 3.56
N THR A 27 -2.85 17.22 3.16
CA THR A 27 -2.42 17.91 1.95
C THR A 27 -1.45 17.06 1.13
N LEU A 28 -1.36 17.35 -0.16
CA LEU A 28 -0.40 16.70 -1.07
C LEU A 28 1.04 16.89 -0.59
N GLU A 29 1.38 18.10 -0.13
CA GLU A 29 2.72 18.42 0.37
C GLU A 29 3.09 17.55 1.59
N GLN A 30 2.15 17.37 2.52
CA GLN A 30 2.37 16.45 3.66
C GLN A 30 2.58 15.02 3.20
N CYS A 31 1.82 14.57 2.19
CA CYS A 31 1.98 13.24 1.60
C CYS A 31 3.37 13.06 0.98
N GLN A 32 3.83 14.02 0.18
CA GLN A 32 5.13 14.00 -0.49
C GLN A 32 6.28 14.05 0.52
N ASN A 33 6.20 14.92 1.53
CA ASN A 33 7.21 14.99 2.60
C ASN A 33 7.31 13.67 3.39
N LYS A 34 6.18 13.02 3.67
CA LYS A 34 6.16 11.69 4.30
C LYS A 34 6.72 10.61 3.39
N THR A 35 6.52 10.71 2.08
CA THR A 35 7.09 9.78 1.11
C THR A 35 8.61 9.80 1.19
N LEU A 36 9.23 10.99 1.10
CA LEU A 36 10.69 11.15 1.22
C LEU A 36 11.24 10.62 2.54
N MET A 37 10.54 10.89 3.64
CA MET A 37 10.93 10.37 4.96
C MET A 37 10.89 8.84 5.00
N LEU A 38 9.82 8.21 4.49
CA LEU A 38 9.67 6.76 4.50
C LEU A 38 10.64 6.08 3.52
N GLU A 39 10.90 6.70 2.36
CA GLU A 39 11.93 6.25 1.43
C GLU A 39 13.30 6.15 2.09
N ALA A 40 13.70 7.17 2.86
CA ALA A 40 14.95 7.15 3.60
C ALA A 40 14.99 6.00 4.63
N VAL A 41 13.89 5.75 5.35
CA VAL A 41 13.78 4.67 6.35
C VAL A 41 13.89 3.29 5.70
N PHE A 42 13.15 3.04 4.60
CA PHE A 42 13.19 1.76 3.89
C PHE A 42 14.56 1.52 3.24
N THR A 43 15.15 2.55 2.65
CA THR A 43 16.50 2.48 2.06
C THR A 43 17.54 2.14 3.12
N ALA A 44 17.51 2.81 4.28
CA ALA A 44 18.42 2.52 5.40
C ALA A 44 18.23 1.09 5.95
N SER A 45 17.02 0.54 5.81
CA SER A 45 16.69 -0.84 6.24
C SER A 45 16.91 -1.89 5.14
N ASN A 46 17.44 -1.49 3.98
CA ASN A 46 17.61 -2.33 2.79
C ASN A 46 16.31 -3.05 2.36
N ILE A 47 15.17 -2.35 2.48
CA ILE A 47 13.86 -2.83 2.05
C ILE A 47 13.53 -2.17 0.69
N PRO A 48 13.45 -2.93 -0.41
CA PRO A 48 13.11 -2.39 -1.72
C PRO A 48 11.70 -1.79 -1.73
N ILE A 49 11.59 -0.55 -2.19
CA ILE A 49 10.32 0.08 -2.56
C ILE A 49 10.06 -0.25 -4.02
N VAL A 50 8.87 -0.78 -4.29
CA VAL A 50 8.42 -1.18 -5.63
C VAL A 50 7.69 -0.04 -6.32
N GLU A 51 6.78 0.61 -5.59
CA GLU A 51 6.02 1.78 -6.03
C GLU A 51 5.67 2.63 -4.81
N ASN A 52 5.52 3.94 -5.02
CA ASN A 52 4.85 4.81 -4.06
C ASN A 52 4.02 5.88 -4.77
N HIS A 53 2.88 6.24 -4.17
CA HIS A 53 1.98 7.23 -4.74
C HIS A 53 1.29 8.06 -3.67
N CYS A 54 1.09 9.32 -3.99
CA CYS A 54 0.24 10.24 -3.24
C CYS A 54 -1.02 10.54 -4.06
N ILE A 55 -2.16 9.99 -3.67
CA ILE A 55 -3.43 10.16 -4.38
C ILE A 55 -4.46 10.86 -3.51
N LYS A 56 -5.38 11.61 -4.13
CA LYS A 56 -6.60 12.04 -3.42
C LYS A 56 -7.46 10.81 -3.17
N SER A 57 -7.94 10.64 -1.95
CA SER A 57 -8.74 9.48 -1.57
C SER A 57 -9.65 9.77 -0.38
N ASP A 58 -10.81 9.12 -0.39
CA ASP A 58 -11.71 9.06 0.77
C ASP A 58 -11.44 7.82 1.64
N LEU A 59 -10.55 6.91 1.20
CA LEU A 59 -10.16 5.71 1.95
C LEU A 59 -9.39 6.11 3.21
N ARG A 60 -9.68 5.44 4.32
CA ARG A 60 -8.98 5.63 5.59
C ARG A 60 -8.45 4.30 6.08
N PHE A 61 -7.19 4.30 6.51
CA PHE A 61 -6.56 3.11 7.05
C PHE A 61 -6.26 3.31 8.54
N SER A 62 -6.36 2.22 9.29
CA SER A 62 -5.92 2.21 10.69
C SER A 62 -4.44 2.64 10.77
N LYS A 63 -4.06 3.30 11.86
CA LYS A 63 -2.67 3.72 12.08
C LYS A 63 -1.72 2.54 11.94
N PHE A 64 -0.57 2.79 11.31
CA PHE A 64 0.51 1.81 11.24
C PHE A 64 0.91 1.37 12.64
N ARG A 65 1.07 0.06 12.82
CA ARG A 65 1.59 -0.56 14.03
C ARG A 65 2.76 -1.43 13.62
N HIS A 66 3.91 -1.27 14.27
CA HIS A 66 4.99 -2.23 14.14
C HIS A 66 4.42 -3.60 14.53
N ALA A 67 4.52 -4.58 13.64
CA ALA A 67 4.14 -5.95 13.91
C ALA A 67 5.18 -6.54 14.88
N SER A 68 5.09 -6.18 16.16
CA SER A 68 5.98 -6.69 17.22
C SER A 68 5.69 -8.14 17.60
N SER A 69 4.68 -8.76 16.99
CA SER A 69 4.36 -10.17 17.17
C SER A 69 3.96 -10.80 15.84
N SER A 70 4.31 -12.08 15.66
CA SER A 70 3.91 -12.92 14.53
C SER A 70 2.40 -13.10 14.36
N ASN A 71 1.59 -12.56 15.29
CA ASN A 71 0.14 -12.72 15.37
C ASN A 71 -0.65 -11.50 14.90
N ALA A 72 0.00 -10.48 14.33
CA ALA A 72 -0.72 -9.34 13.77
C ALA A 72 -1.64 -9.79 12.62
N THR A 73 -2.93 -9.48 12.71
CA THR A 73 -3.89 -9.72 11.63
C THR A 73 -3.38 -9.10 10.34
N ARG A 74 -3.28 -9.91 9.30
CA ARG A 74 -2.93 -9.46 7.96
C ARG A 74 -4.19 -9.28 7.14
N TYR A 75 -4.28 -8.12 6.50
CA TYR A 75 -5.27 -7.79 5.49
C TYR A 75 -4.61 -7.86 4.11
N PHE A 76 -5.39 -8.25 3.11
CA PHE A 76 -4.92 -8.36 1.74
C PHE A 76 -5.57 -7.29 0.90
N TYR A 77 -4.79 -6.66 0.03
CA TYR A 77 -5.25 -5.59 -0.83
C TYR A 77 -4.77 -5.81 -2.25
N LEU A 78 -5.68 -5.68 -3.20
CA LEU A 78 -5.37 -5.56 -4.62
C LEU A 78 -5.16 -4.07 -4.93
N VAL A 79 -3.93 -3.72 -5.28
CA VAL A 79 -3.54 -2.35 -5.62
C VAL A 79 -3.32 -2.27 -7.12
N LYS A 80 -4.12 -1.47 -7.82
CA LYS A 80 -3.97 -1.23 -9.25
C LYS A 80 -3.37 0.16 -9.46
N VAL A 81 -2.26 0.23 -10.18
CA VAL A 81 -1.55 1.46 -10.51
C VAL A 81 -1.67 1.69 -12.00
N GLY A 82 -2.45 2.72 -12.36
CA GLY A 82 -2.53 3.26 -13.72
C GLY A 82 -1.73 4.56 -13.84
N ASN A 83 -1.80 5.21 -15.01
CA ASN A 83 -1.02 6.41 -15.30
C ASN A 83 -1.36 7.61 -14.40
N GLU A 84 -2.61 7.75 -13.95
CA GLU A 84 -3.06 8.90 -13.15
C GLU A 84 -3.89 8.51 -11.91
N MET A 85 -4.10 7.20 -11.70
CA MET A 85 -4.98 6.71 -10.64
C MET A 85 -4.38 5.48 -9.97
N VAL A 86 -4.62 5.39 -8.66
CA VAL A 86 -4.35 4.18 -7.89
C VAL A 86 -5.65 3.73 -7.24
N GLU A 87 -6.04 2.49 -7.50
CA GLU A 87 -7.19 1.85 -6.86
C GLU A 87 -6.70 0.87 -5.80
N VAL A 88 -7.40 0.82 -4.67
CA VAL A 88 -7.13 -0.14 -3.59
C VAL A 88 -8.42 -0.85 -3.23
N GLU A 89 -8.44 -2.16 -3.42
CA GLU A 89 -9.56 -3.03 -3.08
C GLU A 89 -9.14 -4.00 -1.97
N GLN A 90 -9.93 -4.11 -0.91
CA GLN A 90 -9.70 -5.12 0.13
C GLN A 90 -10.12 -6.50 -0.38
N MET A 91 -9.24 -7.47 -0.22
CA MET A 91 -9.43 -8.84 -0.67
C MET A 91 -9.75 -9.77 0.53
N PRO A 92 -10.58 -10.80 0.33
CA PRO A 92 -10.96 -11.72 1.40
C PRO A 92 -9.77 -12.57 1.87
N ASP A 93 -8.91 -12.99 0.94
CA ASP A 93 -7.71 -13.75 1.24
C ASP A 93 -6.58 -13.54 0.20
N TRP A 94 -5.40 -14.05 0.53
CA TRP A 94 -4.21 -13.99 -0.32
C TRP A 94 -4.40 -14.70 -1.67
N ARG A 95 -5.11 -15.83 -1.68
CA ARG A 95 -5.27 -16.64 -2.89
C ARG A 95 -6.11 -15.89 -3.92
N GLU A 96 -7.24 -15.34 -3.51
CA GLU A 96 -8.10 -14.56 -4.40
C GLU A 96 -7.38 -13.31 -4.90
N CYS A 97 -6.67 -12.62 -4.01
CA CYS A 97 -5.84 -11.47 -4.36
C CYS A 97 -4.80 -11.80 -5.44
N MET A 98 -4.04 -12.88 -5.27
CA MET A 98 -3.05 -13.33 -6.26
C MET A 98 -3.69 -13.77 -7.57
N THR A 99 -4.84 -14.46 -7.51
CA THR A 99 -5.58 -14.85 -8.72
C THR A 99 -6.01 -13.61 -9.51
N ARG A 100 -6.61 -12.60 -8.86
CA ARG A 100 -7.02 -11.37 -9.54
C ARG A 100 -5.83 -10.59 -10.09
N ALA A 101 -4.73 -10.50 -9.35
CA ALA A 101 -3.51 -9.85 -9.84
C ALA A 101 -2.96 -10.52 -11.12
N LYS A 102 -2.99 -11.86 -11.19
CA LYS A 102 -2.55 -12.63 -12.37
C LYS A 102 -3.51 -12.53 -13.57
N MET A 103 -4.80 -12.36 -13.30
CA MET A 103 -5.83 -12.22 -14.35
C MET A 103 -5.82 -10.84 -15.00
N ASN A 104 -5.07 -9.88 -14.46
CA ASN A 104 -4.92 -8.59 -15.11
C ASN A 104 -4.13 -8.72 -16.42
N THR A 105 -4.82 -8.64 -17.53
CA THR A 105 -4.25 -8.59 -18.89
C THR A 105 -4.17 -7.17 -19.44
N GLY A 106 -4.49 -6.16 -18.62
CA GLY A 106 -4.44 -4.75 -18.98
C GLY A 106 -3.02 -4.18 -18.96
N LEU A 107 -2.90 -2.90 -19.31
CA LEU A 107 -1.63 -2.15 -19.24
C LEU A 107 -1.29 -1.70 -17.81
N ASP A 108 -2.27 -1.69 -16.90
CA ASP A 108 -2.09 -1.25 -15.52
C ASP A 108 -1.24 -2.26 -14.74
N LYS A 109 -0.40 -1.76 -13.83
CA LYS A 109 0.34 -2.61 -12.91
C LYS A 109 -0.58 -3.01 -11.77
N VAL A 110 -0.70 -4.30 -11.50
CA VAL A 110 -1.57 -4.80 -10.43
C VAL A 110 -0.75 -5.60 -9.42
N TYR A 111 -0.84 -5.20 -8.16
CA TYR A 111 -0.12 -5.80 -7.05
C TYR A 111 -1.10 -6.43 -6.09
N CYS A 112 -0.92 -7.73 -5.82
CA CYS A 112 -1.48 -8.32 -4.61
C CYS A 112 -0.54 -8.04 -3.45
N SER A 113 -1.04 -7.40 -2.40
CA SER A 113 -0.24 -6.94 -1.28
C SER A 113 -0.84 -7.35 0.06
N SER A 114 0.00 -7.46 1.09
CA SER A 114 -0.42 -7.65 2.47
C SER A 114 -0.12 -6.43 3.33
N SER A 115 -0.97 -6.15 4.32
CA SER A 115 -0.76 -5.08 5.30
C SER A 115 -1.26 -5.49 6.68
N VAL A 116 -0.72 -4.87 7.72
CA VAL A 116 -1.28 -4.95 9.08
C VAL A 116 -2.31 -3.86 9.35
N GLN A 117 -2.54 -2.97 8.38
CA GLN A 117 -3.51 -1.90 8.48
C GLN A 117 -4.85 -2.34 7.89
N SER A 118 -5.94 -2.12 8.62
CA SER A 118 -7.31 -2.34 8.14
C SER A 118 -7.85 -1.08 7.47
N LEU A 119 -8.72 -1.26 6.47
CA LEU A 119 -9.57 -0.19 5.97
C LEU A 119 -10.62 0.20 7.04
N GLN A 120 -10.96 1.48 7.15
CA GLN A 120 -11.87 2.07 8.15
C GLN A 120 -13.05 2.79 7.51
#